data_AF-A0A380DRV0-F1
#
_entry.id   AF-A0A380DRV0-F1
#
_cell.length_a   1.000
_cell.length_b   1.000
_cell.length_c   1.000
_cell.angle_alpha   90.00
_cell.angle_beta   90.00
_cell.angle_gamma   90.00
#
_symmetry.space_group_name_H-M   'P 1'
#
loop_
_entity.id
_entity.type
_entity.pdbx_description
1 polymer ?
#
loop_
_entity_poly.entity_id
_entity_poly.type
_entity_poly.pdbx_seq_one_letter_code
_entity_poly.pdbx_strand_id
1 'polypeptide(L)'
;MTKFRSNPPQEIQELKVKAIEDYLTSEVYHLDKDTTSQINSPKSNVIRVLFDEGFIALRPSGTEPKIKLYVSLKCPNFDDVAQKINAMIFS
;
A
#
# COMPACT_ATOMS: atom_id res chain seq x y z
N MET A 1 10.42 -2.95 -1.09
CA MET A 1 9.34 -3.53 -0.25
C MET A 1 9.76 -3.69 1.21
N THR A 2 10.97 -4.17 1.54
CA THR A 2 11.43 -4.33 2.93
C THR A 2 11.28 -3.07 3.78
N LYS A 3 11.63 -1.89 3.26
CA LYS A 3 11.48 -0.60 3.95
C LYS A 3 10.03 -0.27 4.34
N PHE A 4 9.08 -0.66 3.48
CA PHE A 4 7.63 -0.45 3.72
C PHE A 4 7.09 -1.37 4.81
N ARG A 5 7.69 -2.56 4.98
CA ARG A 5 7.36 -3.52 6.04
C ARG A 5 7.97 -3.13 7.38
N SER A 6 9.19 -2.60 7.39
CA SER A 6 9.89 -2.25 8.63
C SER A 6 9.43 -0.94 9.27
N ASN A 7 8.94 0.01 8.47
CA ASN A 7 8.45 1.29 8.94
C ASN A 7 7.27 1.74 8.06
N PRO A 8 6.06 1.20 8.31
CA PRO A 8 4.89 1.57 7.54
C PRO A 8 4.57 3.06 7.67
N PRO A 9 4.30 3.77 6.58
CA PRO A 9 3.88 5.17 6.66
C PRO A 9 2.53 5.28 7.37
N GLN A 10 2.38 6.27 8.25
CA GLN A 10 1.09 6.59 8.87
C GLN A 10 0.20 7.45 7.95
N GLU A 11 0.81 8.09 6.95
CA GLU A 11 0.17 8.98 6.01
C GLU A 11 0.91 8.94 4.66
N ILE A 12 0.17 9.08 3.56
CA ILE A 12 0.73 9.23 2.21
C ILE A 12 -0.03 10.35 1.51
N GLN A 13 0.65 11.43 1.13
CA GLN A 13 0.05 12.59 0.45
C GLN A 13 -1.20 13.13 1.17
N GLU A 14 -1.11 13.39 2.48
CA GLU A 14 -2.23 13.87 3.31
C GLU A 14 -3.35 12.84 3.53
N LEU A 15 -3.25 11.65 2.93
CA LEU A 15 -4.17 10.54 3.14
C LEU A 15 -3.71 9.69 4.34
N LYS A 16 -4.55 9.62 5.37
CA LYS A 16 -4.28 8.84 6.56
C LYS A 16 -4.34 7.34 6.26
N VAL A 17 -3.27 6.61 6.58
CA VAL A 17 -3.22 5.16 6.42
C VAL A 17 -4.08 4.49 7.50
N LYS A 18 -5.05 3.70 7.06
CA LYS A 18 -5.97 2.94 7.90
C LYS A 18 -5.44 1.57 8.24
N ALA A 19 -4.94 0.87 7.23
CA ALA A 19 -4.40 -0.46 7.37
C ALA A 19 -3.42 -0.79 6.25
N ILE A 20 -2.55 -1.77 6.53
CA ILE A 20 -1.61 -2.31 5.56
C ILE A 20 -1.80 -3.82 5.52
N GLU A 21 -2.06 -4.34 4.33
CA GLU A 21 -2.20 -5.75 4.07
C GLU A 21 -0.93 -6.27 3.39
N ASP A 22 -0.24 -7.20 4.02
CA ASP A 22 0.89 -7.91 3.45
C ASP A 22 0.47 -9.34 3.09
N TYR A 23 0.18 -9.55 1.81
CA TYR A 23 -0.25 -10.84 1.29
C TYR A 23 0.89 -11.88 1.28
N LEU A 24 2.15 -11.48 1.51
CA LEU A 24 3.26 -12.42 1.60
C LEU A 24 3.31 -13.07 2.99
N THR A 25 3.09 -12.28 4.04
CA THR A 25 3.03 -12.77 5.43
C THR A 25 1.63 -13.23 5.83
N SER A 26 0.60 -12.91 5.03
CA SER A 26 -0.82 -13.14 5.32
C SER A 26 -1.31 -12.33 6.52
N GLU A 27 -0.83 -11.10 6.67
CA GLU A 27 -1.14 -10.23 7.81
C GLU A 27 -1.76 -8.91 7.35
N VAL A 28 -2.69 -8.41 8.15
CA VAL A 28 -3.21 -7.04 8.06
C VAL A 28 -2.86 -6.33 9.35
N TYR A 29 -2.11 -5.24 9.25
CA TYR A 29 -1.88 -4.33 10.36
C TYR A 29 -2.88 -3.17 10.28
N HIS A 30 -3.75 -3.06 11.27
CA HIS A 30 -4.76 -1.99 11.40
C HIS A 30 -4.17 -0.86 12.24
N LEU A 31 -3.71 0.21 11.58
CA LEU A 31 -3.03 1.32 12.23
C LEU A 31 -3.96 2.12 13.13
N ASP A 32 -5.27 2.12 12.86
CA ASP A 32 -6.25 2.86 13.65
C ASP A 32 -6.58 2.18 14.99
N LYS A 33 -6.40 0.86 15.07
CA LYS A 33 -6.67 0.04 16.26
C LYS A 33 -5.41 -0.47 16.93
N ASP A 34 -4.26 -0.31 16.29
CA ASP A 34 -2.99 -0.93 16.67
C ASP A 34 -3.12 -2.45 16.88
N THR A 35 -3.77 -3.13 15.92
CA THR A 35 -3.98 -4.59 15.97
C THR A 35 -3.59 -5.26 14.67
N THR A 36 -3.28 -6.56 14.74
CA THR A 36 -2.94 -7.38 13.58
C THR A 36 -3.97 -8.51 13.41
N SER A 37 -4.39 -8.77 12.18
CA SER A 37 -5.28 -9.89 11.82
C SER A 37 -4.72 -10.70 10.65
N GLN A 38 -5.25 -11.90 10.43
CA GLN A 38 -4.80 -12.80 9.36
C GLN A 38 -5.60 -12.64 8.06
N ILE A 39 -4.92 -12.73 6.91
CA ILE A 39 -5.53 -12.77 5.58
C ILE A 39 -5.74 -14.23 5.17
N ASN A 40 -6.99 -14.63 4.97
CA ASN A 40 -7.33 -15.94 4.44
C ASN A 40 -7.44 -15.92 2.90
N SER A 41 -6.31 -15.71 2.24
CA SER A 41 -6.20 -15.70 0.76
C SER A 41 -4.86 -16.30 0.34
N PRO A 42 -4.72 -16.78 -0.91
CA PRO A 42 -3.44 -17.29 -1.40
C PRO A 42 -2.32 -16.28 -1.22
N LYS A 43 -1.17 -16.75 -0.73
CA LYS A 43 0.01 -15.89 -0.54
C LYS A 43 0.48 -15.31 -1.86
N SER A 44 0.83 -14.03 -1.85
CA SER A 44 1.42 -13.35 -3.01
C SER A 44 2.31 -12.21 -2.54
N ASN A 45 3.32 -11.83 -3.34
CA ASN A 45 4.19 -10.72 -2.98
C ASN A 45 3.52 -9.38 -3.34
N VAL A 46 2.48 -9.03 -2.58
CA VAL A 46 1.69 -7.81 -2.72
C VAL A 46 1.57 -7.15 -1.37
N ILE A 47 1.81 -5.83 -1.34
CA ILE A 47 1.45 -4.98 -0.20
C ILE A 47 0.34 -4.06 -0.65
N ARG A 48 -0.75 -3.97 0.12
CA ARG A 48 -1.84 -3.00 -0.10
C ARG A 48 -1.92 -2.05 1.08
N VAL A 49 -2.05 -0.76 0.80
CA VAL A 49 -2.22 0.30 1.81
C VAL A 49 -3.62 0.86 1.63
N LEU A 50 -4.38 0.89 2.72
CA LEU A 50 -5.78 1.29 2.75
C LEU A 50 -5.92 2.69 3.35
N PHE A 51 -6.81 3.48 2.77
CA PHE A 51 -7.23 4.81 3.19
C PHE A 51 -8.77 4.86 3.21
N ASP A 52 -9.35 5.93 3.75
CA ASP A 52 -10.80 6.14 3.65
C ASP A 52 -11.21 6.44 2.19
N GLU A 53 -10.29 6.99 1.39
CA GLU A 53 -10.48 7.34 -0.02
C GLU A 53 -10.29 6.16 -0.98
N GLY A 54 -9.72 5.03 -0.53
CA GLY A 54 -9.43 3.89 -1.39
C GLY A 54 -8.15 3.16 -1.00
N PHE A 55 -7.33 2.78 -1.99
CA PHE A 55 -6.11 2.03 -1.75
C PHE A 55 -5.00 2.30 -2.77
N ILE A 56 -3.78 1.97 -2.36
CA ILE A 56 -2.67 1.72 -3.29
C ILE A 56 -2.12 0.31 -3.08
N ALA A 57 -1.57 -0.31 -4.12
CA ALA A 57 -0.93 -1.62 -4.03
C ALA A 57 0.42 -1.66 -4.74
N LEU A 58 1.38 -2.34 -4.13
CA LEU A 58 2.73 -2.55 -4.63
C LEU A 58 2.94 -4.04 -4.91
N ARG A 59 3.38 -4.36 -6.13
CA ARG A 59 3.64 -5.75 -6.56
C ARG A 59 4.87 -5.84 -7.47
N PRO A 60 5.83 -6.76 -7.25
CA PRO A 60 6.89 -7.02 -8.20
C PRO A 60 6.36 -7.55 -9.54
N SER A 61 6.91 -7.06 -10.65
CA SER A 61 6.68 -7.63 -11.97
C SER A 61 7.43 -8.95 -12.07
N GLY A 62 6.72 -10.07 -12.28
CA GLY A 62 7.29 -11.43 -12.16
C GLY A 62 8.45 -11.78 -13.10
N THR A 63 8.86 -10.90 -14.02
CA THR A 63 9.92 -11.16 -15.01
C THR A 63 11.00 -10.08 -15.12
N GLU A 64 10.96 -8.98 -14.36
CA GLU A 64 11.97 -7.91 -14.36
C GLU A 64 11.98 -7.20 -13.00
N PRO A 65 13.07 -6.51 -12.58
CA PRO A 65 13.20 -5.91 -11.23
C PRO A 65 12.25 -4.72 -10.95
N LYS A 66 11.21 -4.52 -11.78
CA LYS A 66 10.27 -3.41 -11.70
C LYS A 66 9.17 -3.72 -10.69
N ILE A 67 8.92 -2.79 -9.77
CA ILE A 67 7.73 -2.81 -8.91
C ILE A 67 6.61 -2.06 -9.63
N LYS A 68 5.43 -2.67 -9.70
CA LYS A 68 4.20 -2.03 -10.18
C LYS A 68 3.47 -1.38 -9.01
N LEU A 69 3.05 -0.13 -9.20
CA LEU A 69 2.16 0.61 -8.32
C LEU A 69 0.76 0.65 -8.95
N TYR A 70 -0.25 0.25 -8.18
CA TYR A 70 -1.65 0.39 -8.51
C TYR A 70 -2.24 1.46 -7.59
N VAL A 71 -3.01 2.40 -8.12
CA VAL A 71 -3.66 3.47 -7.36
C VAL A 71 -5.15 3.44 -7.67
N SER A 72 -5.98 3.37 -6.63
CA SER A 72 -7.43 3.45 -6.73
C SER A 72 -7.94 4.32 -5.59
N LEU A 73 -8.18 5.59 -5.88
CA LEU A 73 -8.56 6.60 -4.89
C LEU A 73 -9.75 7.39 -5.41
N LYS A 74 -10.65 7.75 -4.51
CA LYS A 74 -11.77 8.65 -4.76
C LYS A 74 -11.43 10.03 -4.19
N CYS A 75 -10.80 10.88 -5.00
CA CYS A 75 -10.44 12.25 -4.63
C CYS A 75 -10.61 13.23 -5.81
N PRO A 76 -10.80 14.55 -5.56
CA PRO A 76 -11.04 15.54 -6.62
C PRO A 76 -9.90 15.70 -7.64
N ASN A 77 -8.64 15.44 -7.24
CA ASN A 77 -7.44 15.63 -8.06
C ASN A 77 -6.65 14.31 -8.22
N PHE A 78 -7.34 13.26 -8.68
CA PHE A 78 -6.77 11.91 -8.74
C PHE A 78 -5.41 11.84 -9.45
N ASP A 79 -5.28 12.43 -10.64
CA ASP A 79 -4.05 12.31 -11.43
C ASP A 79 -2.84 12.96 -10.74
N ASP A 80 -3.02 14.14 -10.15
CA ASP A 80 -1.96 14.83 -9.40
C ASP A 80 -1.56 14.04 -8.16
N VAL A 81 -2.54 13.53 -7.41
CA VAL A 81 -2.28 12.70 -6.22
C VAL A 81 -1.55 11.43 -6.62
N ALA A 82 -2.01 10.74 -7.67
CA ALA A 82 -1.38 9.52 -8.16
C ALA A 82 0.07 9.76 -8.63
N GLN A 83 0.34 10.87 -9.32
CA GLN A 83 1.70 11.24 -9.73
C GLN A 83 2.60 11.53 -8.53
N LYS A 84 2.11 12.26 -7.52
CA LYS A 84 2.88 12.52 -6.30
C LYS A 84 3.16 11.26 -5.49
N ILE A 85 2.20 10.34 -5.39
CA ILE A 85 2.40 9.02 -4.77
C ILE A 85 3.46 8.23 -5.54
N ASN A 86 3.37 8.20 -6.87
CA ASN A 86 4.34 7.53 -7.72
C ASN A 86 5.75 8.10 -7.52
N ALA A 87 5.89 9.44 -7.51
CA ALA A 87 7.15 10.10 -7.22
C ALA A 87 7.68 9.69 -5.84
N MET A 88 6.89 9.83 -4.77
CA MET A 88 7.29 9.45 -3.41
C MET A 88 7.76 7.98 -3.27
N ILE A 89 7.18 7.06 -4.06
CA ILE A 89 7.50 5.63 -3.99
C ILE A 89 8.74 5.27 -4.81
N PHE A 90 8.99 5.95 -5.93
CA PHE A 90 10.03 5.58 -6.90
C PHE A 90 11.18 6.60 -7.05
N SER A 91 11.11 7.76 -6.39
CA SER A 91 12.23 8.71 -6.24
C SER A 91 13.16 8.28 -5.11
#